data_AF-A0A358A5M1-F1
#
_entry.id   AF-A0A358A5M1-F1
#
_cell.length_a   1.000
_cell.length_b   1.000
_cell.length_c   1.000
_cell.angle_alpha   90.00
_cell.angle_beta   90.00
_cell.angle_gamma   90.00
#
_symmetry.space_group_name_H-M   'P 1'
#
loop_
_entity.id
_entity.type
_entity.pdbx_description
1 polymer ?
#
loop_
_entity_poly.entity_id
_entity_poly.type
_entity_poly.pdbx_seq_one_letter_code
_entity_poly.pdbx_strand_id
1 'polypeptide(L)'
;MTSTFAVHADRLDVVVAAEMAGLDRSTVLDTIERLDTAVAAIDGHGFTSTPFGPQAALAEAIGLDGAELWVKDETGNVTGSHKGRHLFGVALGLALTKTQPDRLAIASCGNAAFAASGVAAAVDKPLE
;
A
#
# COMPACT_ATOMS: atom_id res chain seq x y z
N MET A 1 13.82 -6.75 2.96
CA MET A 1 13.15 -5.96 4.02
C MET A 1 11.71 -6.46 4.08
N THR A 2 11.15 -6.75 5.26
CA THR A 2 9.80 -7.32 5.37
C THR A 2 8.74 -6.27 5.05
N SER A 3 7.75 -6.62 4.24
CA SER A 3 6.66 -5.73 3.85
C SER A 3 5.86 -5.22 5.06
N THR A 4 5.52 -3.94 5.10
CA THR A 4 4.61 -3.40 6.13
C THR A 4 3.21 -4.01 6.05
N PHE A 5 2.80 -4.53 4.89
CA PHE A 5 1.57 -5.31 4.77
C PHE A 5 1.66 -6.65 5.49
N ALA A 6 2.81 -7.34 5.40
CA ALA A 6 3.01 -8.62 6.07
C ALA A 6 3.13 -8.44 7.60
N VAL A 7 3.86 -7.42 8.05
CA VAL A 7 4.02 -7.09 9.47
C VAL A 7 2.69 -6.77 10.15
N HIS A 8 1.78 -6.09 9.45
CA HIS A 8 0.48 -5.66 9.99
C HIS A 8 -0.70 -6.40 9.37
N ALA A 9 -0.49 -7.61 8.85
CA ALA A 9 -1.53 -8.34 8.14
C ALA A 9 -2.73 -8.69 9.03
N ASP A 10 -2.56 -8.75 10.35
CA ASP A 10 -3.64 -8.89 11.33
C ASP A 10 -4.59 -7.68 11.39
N ARG A 11 -4.15 -6.52 10.89
CA ARG A 11 -4.92 -5.26 10.88
C ARG A 11 -5.59 -4.98 9.53
N LEU A 12 -5.48 -5.89 8.57
CA LEU A 12 -6.02 -5.71 7.22
C LEU A 12 -7.35 -6.47 7.09
N ASP A 13 -8.45 -5.76 6.87
CA ASP A 13 -9.78 -6.37 6.72
C ASP A 13 -9.81 -7.44 5.62
N VAL A 14 -9.05 -7.24 4.55
CA VAL A 14 -8.95 -8.19 3.44
C VAL A 14 -8.28 -9.51 3.84
N VAL A 15 -7.32 -9.46 4.76
CA VAL A 15 -6.64 -10.63 5.30
C VAL A 15 -7.57 -11.35 6.26
N VAL A 16 -8.23 -10.62 7.15
CA VAL A 16 -9.23 -11.18 8.08
C VAL A 16 -10.34 -11.88 7.30
N ALA A 17 -10.86 -11.26 6.24
CA ALA A 17 -11.88 -11.84 5.38
C ALA A 17 -11.40 -13.12 4.66
N ALA A 18 -10.16 -13.12 4.15
CA ALA A 18 -9.58 -14.29 3.50
C ALA A 18 -9.41 -15.48 4.47
N GLU A 19 -8.91 -15.21 5.68
CA GLU A 19 -8.75 -16.24 6.73
C GLU A 19 -10.12 -16.77 7.20
N MET A 20 -11.13 -15.90 7.35
CA MET A 20 -12.51 -16.31 7.64
C MET A 20 -13.13 -17.15 6.51
N ALA A 21 -12.70 -16.93 5.26
CA ALA A 21 -13.09 -17.75 4.11
C ALA A 21 -12.30 -19.07 4.01
N GLY A 22 -11.41 -19.35 4.98
CA GLY A 22 -10.66 -20.59 5.10
C GLY A 22 -9.30 -20.59 4.39
N LEU A 23 -8.75 -19.43 4.02
CA LEU A 23 -7.38 -19.36 3.51
C LEU A 23 -6.38 -19.42 4.66
N ASP A 24 -5.36 -20.27 4.50
CA ASP A 24 -4.28 -20.40 5.47
C ASP A 24 -3.45 -19.11 5.55
N ARG A 25 -3.04 -18.76 6.77
CA ARG A 25 -2.19 -17.58 7.04
C ARG A 25 -0.93 -17.53 6.18
N SER A 26 -0.26 -18.66 5.99
CA SER A 26 0.94 -18.77 5.15
C SER A 26 0.64 -18.37 3.71
N THR A 27 -0.48 -18.84 3.15
CA THR A 27 -0.91 -18.48 1.79
C THR A 27 -1.14 -16.98 1.65
N VAL A 28 -1.72 -16.35 2.69
CA VAL A 28 -1.94 -14.90 2.69
C VAL A 28 -0.60 -14.13 2.73
N LEU A 29 0.32 -14.53 3.62
CA LEU A 29 1.63 -13.89 3.74
C LEU A 29 2.47 -14.08 2.47
N ASP A 30 2.49 -15.28 1.89
CA ASP A 30 3.17 -15.58 0.62
C ASP A 30 2.60 -14.71 -0.52
N THR A 31 1.28 -14.49 -0.52
CA THR A 31 0.62 -13.61 -1.49
C THR A 31 1.07 -12.16 -1.32
N ILE A 32 1.13 -11.65 -0.09
CA ILE A 32 1.62 -10.31 0.21
C ILE A 32 3.07 -10.15 -0.25
N GLU A 33 3.94 -11.10 0.09
CA GLU A 33 5.37 -11.04 -0.25
C GLU A 33 5.60 -11.09 -1.76
N ARG A 34 4.87 -11.95 -2.48
CA ARG A 34 4.94 -12.04 -3.94
C ARG A 34 4.51 -10.73 -4.59
N LEU A 35 3.40 -10.14 -4.15
CA LEU A 35 2.89 -8.88 -4.70
C LEU A 35 3.84 -7.72 -4.38
N ASP A 36 4.34 -7.61 -3.15
CA ASP A 36 5.26 -6.55 -2.75
C ASP A 36 6.60 -6.65 -3.49
N THR A 37 7.08 -7.88 -3.76
CA THR A 37 8.26 -8.12 -4.61
C THR A 37 8.04 -7.64 -6.03
N ALA A 38 6.86 -7.92 -6.61
CA ALA A 38 6.52 -7.45 -7.96
C ALA A 38 6.43 -5.92 -8.02
N VAL A 39 5.84 -5.28 -7.00
CA VAL A 39 5.84 -3.82 -6.86
C VAL A 39 7.26 -3.27 -6.77
N ALA A 40 8.12 -3.89 -5.95
CA ALA A 40 9.51 -3.46 -5.79
C ALA A 40 10.32 -3.55 -7.09
N ALA A 41 10.02 -4.52 -7.96
CA ALA A 41 10.64 -4.63 -9.27
C ALA A 41 10.27 -3.47 -10.21
N ILE A 42 9.13 -2.82 -10.00
CA ILE A 42 8.62 -1.71 -10.83
C ILE A 42 9.02 -0.35 -10.25
N ASP A 43 8.79 -0.15 -8.95
CA ASP A 43 8.98 1.14 -8.28
C ASP A 43 10.38 1.30 -7.69
N GLY A 44 11.18 0.22 -7.67
CA GLY A 44 12.52 0.17 -7.08
C GLY A 44 12.53 -0.19 -5.59
N HIS A 45 11.38 -0.17 -4.92
CA HIS A 45 11.21 -0.62 -3.54
C HIS A 45 9.78 -1.08 -3.26
N GLY A 46 9.62 -1.91 -2.23
CA GLY A 46 8.31 -2.34 -1.72
C GLY A 46 7.75 -1.41 -0.65
N PHE A 47 6.68 -1.86 0.00
CA PHE A 47 6.00 -1.14 1.08
C PHE A 47 6.77 -1.23 2.40
N THR A 48 7.56 -0.20 2.70
CA THR A 48 8.28 -0.07 3.97
C THR A 48 7.64 0.97 4.90
N SER A 49 8.14 1.06 6.13
CA SER A 49 7.70 2.08 7.07
C SER A 49 8.26 3.44 6.64
N THR A 50 7.35 4.38 6.40
CA THR A 50 7.63 5.77 6.09
C THR A 50 7.90 6.58 7.37
N PRO A 51 8.68 7.68 7.31
CA PRO A 51 9.00 8.48 8.49
C PRO A 51 7.75 8.97 9.24
N PHE A 52 7.80 8.90 10.57
CA PHE A 52 6.79 9.45 11.47
C PHE A 52 7.47 10.05 12.69
N GLY A 53 7.21 11.32 12.98
CA GLY A 53 7.81 11.96 14.14
C GLY A 53 7.43 13.42 14.32
N PRO A 54 7.87 14.02 15.45
CA PRO A 54 7.64 15.42 15.74
C PRO A 54 8.42 16.33 14.78
N GLN A 55 7.83 17.46 14.42
CA GLN A 55 8.39 18.45 13.49
C GLN A 55 8.46 19.83 14.15
N ALA A 56 9.39 19.99 15.10
CA ALA A 56 9.50 21.19 15.92
C ALA A 56 9.77 22.46 15.08
N ALA A 57 10.67 22.39 14.09
CA ALA A 57 10.99 23.53 13.24
C ALA A 57 9.78 24.00 12.40
N LEU A 58 8.95 23.06 11.93
CA LEU A 58 7.72 23.40 11.20
C LEU A 58 6.67 23.96 12.15
N ALA A 59 6.53 23.39 13.35
CA ALA A 59 5.63 23.91 14.38
C ALA A 59 5.97 25.36 14.74
N GLU A 60 7.25 25.68 14.95
CA GLU A 60 7.72 27.05 15.19
C GLU A 60 7.41 27.96 14.00
N ALA A 61 7.71 27.53 12.77
CA ALA A 61 7.49 28.32 11.57
C ALA A 61 6.02 28.69 11.32
N ILE A 62 5.07 27.87 11.77
CA ILE A 62 3.63 28.15 11.66
C ILE A 62 3.02 28.78 12.92
N GLY A 63 3.82 29.05 13.96
CA GLY A 63 3.36 29.62 15.23
C GLY A 63 2.45 28.69 16.04
N LEU A 64 2.71 27.37 16.01
CA LEU A 64 1.95 26.40 16.78
C LEU A 64 2.43 26.37 18.25
N ASP A 65 1.83 27.22 19.08
CA ASP A 65 2.14 27.30 20.50
C ASP A 65 1.33 26.26 21.32
N GLY A 66 1.97 25.63 22.30
CA GLY A 66 1.32 24.76 23.28
C GLY A 66 0.90 23.37 22.76
N ALA A 67 1.30 22.98 21.54
CA ALA A 67 1.03 21.67 20.96
C ALA A 67 2.23 21.13 20.16
N GLU A 68 2.35 19.80 20.06
CA GLU A 68 3.33 19.15 19.19
C GLU A 68 2.75 18.88 17.80
N LEU A 69 3.51 19.24 16.75
CA LEU A 69 3.19 18.85 15.39
C LEU A 69 3.86 17.52 15.06
N TRP A 70 3.05 16.50 14.77
CA TRP A 70 3.53 15.20 14.30
C TRP A 70 3.22 15.02 12.82
N VAL A 71 4.20 14.58 12.04
CA VAL A 71 4.05 14.37 10.60
C VAL A 71 4.35 12.92 10.25
N LYS A 72 3.45 12.33 9.48
CA LYS A 72 3.63 11.05 8.79
C LYS A 72 3.97 11.35 7.33
N ASP A 73 5.24 11.18 6.97
CA ASP A 73 5.74 11.54 5.64
C ASP A 73 5.59 10.38 4.66
N GLU A 74 4.49 10.38 3.91
CA GLU A 74 4.19 9.36 2.90
C GLU A 74 4.75 9.68 1.50
N THR A 75 5.56 10.75 1.35
CA THR A 75 6.06 11.16 0.03
C THR A 75 7.05 10.17 -0.57
N GLY A 76 7.78 9.43 0.27
CA GLY A 76 8.69 8.35 -0.13
C GLY A 76 8.04 6.96 -0.19
N ASN A 77 6.71 6.88 -0.16
CA ASN A 77 6.03 5.58 -0.29
C ASN A 77 5.97 5.13 -1.76
N VAL A 78 5.60 3.88 -1.99
CA VAL A 78 5.43 3.31 -3.34
C VAL A 78 4.58 4.26 -4.18
N THR A 79 5.04 4.59 -5.39
CA THR A 79 4.39 5.56 -6.32
C THR A 79 4.29 6.99 -5.77
N GLY A 80 5.10 7.35 -4.77
CA GLY A 80 5.28 8.71 -4.24
C GLY A 80 4.16 9.23 -3.34
N SER A 81 3.24 8.38 -2.86
CA SER A 81 2.20 8.82 -1.92
C SER A 81 1.54 7.66 -1.17
N HIS A 82 0.71 7.99 -0.17
CA HIS A 82 -0.09 7.00 0.57
C HIS A 82 -1.06 6.20 -0.31
N LYS A 83 -1.37 6.66 -1.54
CA LYS A 83 -2.30 5.97 -2.44
C LYS A 83 -1.79 4.60 -2.88
N GLY A 84 -0.48 4.39 -2.95
CA GLY A 84 0.10 3.07 -3.17
C GLY A 84 -0.47 2.01 -2.22
N ARG A 85 -0.62 2.35 -0.93
CA ARG A 85 -1.18 1.44 0.08
C ARG A 85 -2.63 1.07 -0.20
N HIS A 86 -3.44 2.04 -0.64
CA HIS A 86 -4.84 1.79 -0.95
C HIS A 86 -4.99 0.85 -2.15
N LEU A 87 -4.27 1.13 -3.23
CA LEU A 87 -4.38 0.34 -4.46
C LEU A 87 -3.76 -1.05 -4.28
N PHE A 88 -2.68 -1.18 -3.51
CA PHE A 88 -2.14 -2.48 -3.15
C PHE A 88 -3.13 -3.30 -2.30
N GLY A 89 -3.85 -2.67 -1.37
CA GLY A 89 -4.92 -3.33 -0.61
C GLY A 89 -6.03 -3.89 -1.51
N VAL A 90 -6.42 -3.14 -2.56
CA VAL A 90 -7.39 -3.62 -3.57
C VAL A 90 -6.82 -4.81 -4.35
N ALA A 91 -5.58 -4.72 -4.84
CA ALA A 91 -4.95 -5.80 -5.58
C ALA A 91 -4.75 -7.07 -4.73
N LEU A 92 -4.39 -6.91 -3.45
CA LEU A 92 -4.31 -8.01 -2.50
C LEU A 92 -5.68 -8.68 -2.32
N GLY A 93 -6.76 -7.89 -2.20
CA GLY A 93 -8.11 -8.43 -2.13
C GLY A 93 -8.53 -9.21 -3.36
N LEU A 94 -8.22 -8.70 -4.55
CA LEU A 94 -8.43 -9.46 -5.77
C LEU A 94 -7.64 -10.78 -5.72
N ALA A 95 -6.33 -10.73 -5.44
CA ALA A 95 -5.43 -11.88 -5.39
C ALA A 95 -5.85 -12.96 -4.37
N LEU A 96 -6.46 -12.58 -3.25
CA LEU A 96 -6.95 -13.51 -2.22
C LEU A 96 -8.35 -14.06 -2.50
N THR A 97 -9.05 -13.52 -3.49
CA THR A 97 -10.37 -14.00 -3.91
C THR A 97 -10.27 -14.81 -5.20
N LYS A 98 -11.32 -15.58 -5.50
CA LYS A 98 -11.43 -16.29 -6.78
C LYS A 98 -11.77 -15.36 -7.96
N THR A 99 -12.07 -14.09 -7.69
CA THR A 99 -12.47 -13.13 -8.71
C THR A 99 -11.25 -12.39 -9.23
N GLN A 100 -10.81 -12.77 -10.43
CA GLN A 100 -9.71 -12.13 -11.12
C GLN A 100 -10.26 -11.41 -12.36
N PRO A 101 -10.51 -10.09 -12.31
CA PRO A 101 -10.99 -9.38 -13.48
C PRO A 101 -9.92 -9.43 -14.60
N ASP A 102 -10.39 -9.44 -15.84
CA ASP A 102 -9.50 -9.45 -17.02
C ASP A 102 -8.79 -8.10 -17.22
N ARG A 103 -9.40 -7.00 -16.74
CA ARG A 103 -8.86 -5.64 -16.79
C ARG A 103 -9.20 -4.88 -15.51
N LEU A 104 -8.36 -3.90 -15.19
CA LEU A 104 -8.59 -2.94 -14.12
C LEU A 104 -8.93 -1.58 -14.72
N ALA A 105 -9.64 -0.74 -13.97
CA ALA A 105 -9.96 0.62 -14.40
C ALA A 105 -9.89 1.60 -13.24
N ILE A 106 -9.48 2.84 -13.51
CA ILE A 106 -9.47 3.92 -12.52
C ILE A 106 -9.80 5.28 -13.14
N ALA A 107 -10.77 5.99 -12.56
CA ALA A 107 -11.03 7.39 -12.90
C ALA A 107 -10.22 8.32 -11.99
N SER A 108 -9.00 8.69 -12.41
CA SER A 108 -8.17 9.65 -11.67
C SER A 108 -7.16 10.34 -12.59
N CYS A 109 -6.82 11.59 -12.27
CA CYS A 109 -5.81 12.38 -12.99
C CYS A 109 -4.55 12.66 -12.15
N GLY A 110 -4.35 11.94 -11.03
CA GLY A 110 -3.26 12.21 -10.09
C GLY A 110 -2.69 10.96 -9.43
N ASN A 111 -2.23 11.07 -8.19
CA ASN A 111 -1.52 10.00 -7.47
C ASN A 111 -2.25 8.64 -7.46
N ALA A 112 -3.58 8.61 -7.58
CA ALA A 112 -4.31 7.35 -7.61
C ALA A 112 -4.10 6.63 -8.94
N ALA A 113 -4.08 7.37 -10.07
CA ALA A 113 -3.77 6.82 -11.38
C ALA A 113 -2.33 6.28 -11.42
N PHE A 114 -1.37 7.00 -10.82
CA PHE A 114 0.01 6.54 -10.76
C PHE A 114 0.17 5.28 -9.88
N ALA A 115 -0.45 5.27 -8.70
CA ALA A 115 -0.50 4.10 -7.82
C ALA A 115 -1.17 2.89 -8.49
N ALA A 116 -2.30 3.11 -9.15
CA ALA A 116 -3.00 2.06 -9.88
C ALA A 116 -2.16 1.52 -11.04
N SER A 117 -1.45 2.39 -11.77
CA SER A 117 -0.55 1.99 -12.86
C SER A 117 0.57 1.08 -12.35
N GLY A 118 1.23 1.47 -11.25
CA GLY A 118 2.29 0.66 -10.64
C GLY A 118 1.77 -0.69 -10.13
N VAL A 119 0.63 -0.70 -9.44
CA VAL A 119 0.01 -1.93 -8.92
C VAL A 119 -0.50 -2.83 -10.05
N ALA A 120 -1.13 -2.27 -11.09
CA ALA A 120 -1.64 -3.03 -12.23
C ALA A 120 -0.49 -3.71 -12.99
N ALA A 121 0.62 -2.99 -13.19
CA ALA A 121 1.84 -3.57 -13.75
C ALA A 121 2.39 -4.70 -12.86
N ALA A 122 2.35 -4.55 -11.53
CA ALA A 122 2.84 -5.56 -10.59
C ALA A 122 2.01 -6.87 -10.60
N VAL A 123 0.73 -6.79 -10.95
CA VAL A 123 -0.16 -7.95 -11.09
C VAL A 123 -0.33 -8.42 -12.53
N ASP A 124 0.41 -7.85 -13.49
CA ASP A 124 0.32 -8.13 -14.92
C ASP A 124 -1.12 -8.01 -15.46
N LYS A 125 -1.78 -6.89 -15.15
CA LYS A 125 -3.15 -6.59 -15.61
C LYS A 125 -3.20 -5.30 -16.40
N PRO A 126 -3.96 -5.25 -17.52
CA PRO A 126 -4.26 -3.99 -18.20
C PRO A 126 -4.99 -3.01 -17.26
N LEU A 127 -4.67 -1.71 -17.39
CA LEU A 127 -5.34 -0.63 -16.67
C LEU A 127 -5.91 0.39 -17.66
N GLU A 128 -7.19 0.72 -17.48
CA GLU A 128 -7.93 1.77 -18.21
C GLU A 128 -8.20 3.01 -17.36
#